data_AF-A0A6I1HK52-F1
#
_entry.id   AF-A0A6I1HK52-F1
#
_cell.length_a   1.000
_cell.length_b   1.000
_cell.length_c   1.000
_cell.angle_alpha   90.00
_cell.angle_beta   90.00
_cell.angle_gamma   90.00
#
_symmetry.space_group_name_H-M   'P 1'
#
loop_
_entity.id
_entity.type
_entity.pdbx_description
1 polymer ?
#
loop_
_entity_poly.entity_id
_entity_poly.type
_entity_poly.pdbx_seq_one_letter_code
_entity_poly.pdbx_strand_id
1 'polypeptide(L)'
;MTATTGDVSTNKAVVTTPGTLSITSNVTLHNTEGTVQAGQLDLHVANLDNAKGAILQTGTGDTRIVTGSLDNTAGRIAVNSNDLNIDAATLANRDG
;
A
#
# COMPACT_ATOMS: atom_id res chain seq x y z
N MET A 1 6.79 -8.02 -6.45
CA MET A 1 6.34 -7.85 -7.85
C MET A 1 7.00 -6.59 -8.38
N THR A 2 7.64 -6.59 -9.55
CA THR A 2 8.28 -5.40 -10.13
C THR A 2 7.60 -5.03 -11.44
N ALA A 3 6.87 -3.91 -11.46
CA ALA A 3 6.25 -3.37 -12.67
C ALA A 3 7.08 -2.17 -13.14
N THR A 4 7.71 -2.29 -14.31
CA THR A 4 8.62 -1.27 -14.87
C THR A 4 7.94 -0.34 -15.88
N THR A 5 6.75 -0.71 -16.39
CA THR A 5 5.88 0.12 -17.24
C THR A 5 4.42 -0.31 -17.05
N GLY A 6 3.57 0.62 -16.61
CA GLY A 6 2.14 0.39 -16.35
C GLY A 6 1.81 0.32 -14.85
N ASP A 7 0.61 0.78 -14.49
CA ASP A 7 0.15 0.82 -13.10
C ASP A 7 0.06 -0.58 -12.49
N VAL A 8 0.31 -0.68 -11.17
CA VAL A 8 0.02 -1.91 -10.41
C VAL A 8 -1.40 -1.80 -9.91
N SER A 9 -2.31 -2.68 -10.35
CA SER A 9 -3.70 -2.65 -9.90
C SER A 9 -4.06 -3.90 -9.11
N THR A 10 -4.60 -3.68 -7.92
CA THR A 10 -5.25 -4.65 -7.04
C THR A 10 -6.70 -4.25 -6.76
N ASN A 11 -7.28 -3.41 -7.63
CA ASN A 11 -8.65 -2.93 -7.50
C ASN A 11 -9.64 -4.08 -7.46
N LYS A 12 -10.57 -4.06 -6.49
CA LYS A 12 -11.58 -5.13 -6.27
C LYS A 12 -11.00 -6.54 -6.09
N ALA A 13 -9.69 -6.66 -5.98
CA ALA A 13 -8.99 -7.93 -5.81
C ALA A 13 -8.64 -8.13 -4.34
N VAL A 14 -8.45 -9.39 -3.95
CA VAL A 14 -7.86 -9.75 -2.66
C VAL A 14 -6.48 -10.33 -2.93
N VAL A 15 -5.44 -9.63 -2.50
CA VAL A 15 -4.05 -10.05 -2.60
C VAL A 15 -3.57 -10.40 -1.19
N THR A 16 -3.31 -11.68 -0.94
CA THR A 16 -2.84 -12.15 0.36
C THR A 16 -1.50 -12.85 0.21
N THR A 17 -0.51 -12.42 1.01
CA THR A 17 0.77 -13.12 1.14
C THR A 17 1.18 -13.26 2.60
N PRO A 18 1.61 -14.44 3.07
CA PRO A 18 2.08 -14.61 4.45
C PRO A 18 3.47 -14.00 4.68
N GLY A 19 4.22 -13.68 3.62
CA GLY A 19 5.56 -13.10 3.69
C GLY A 19 5.57 -11.60 3.40
N THR A 20 6.75 -11.10 3.01
CA THR A 20 6.91 -9.70 2.60
C THR A 20 6.30 -9.46 1.22
N LEU A 21 5.40 -8.49 1.13
CA LEU A 21 4.97 -7.90 -0.13
C LEU A 21 5.84 -6.69 -0.42
N SER A 22 6.76 -6.85 -1.37
CA SER A 22 7.54 -5.74 -1.91
C SER A 22 7.02 -5.33 -3.29
N ILE A 23 6.65 -4.05 -3.40
CA ILE A 23 6.22 -3.42 -4.65
C ILE A 23 7.11 -2.22 -4.88
N THR A 24 7.95 -2.29 -5.93
CA THR A 24 8.75 -1.17 -6.40
C THR A 24 8.28 -0.81 -7.81
N SER A 25 7.81 0.42 -7.98
CA SER A 25 7.28 0.94 -9.23
C SER A 25 7.48 2.45 -9.31
N ASN A 26 7.65 2.99 -10.51
CA ASN A 26 7.73 4.45 -10.73
C ASN A 26 6.37 5.04 -11.15
N VAL A 27 5.29 4.30 -10.95
CA VAL A 27 3.92 4.72 -11.30
C VAL A 27 2.95 4.45 -10.14
N THR A 28 1.64 4.47 -10.40
CA THR A 28 0.61 4.35 -9.38
C THR A 28 0.34 2.89 -9.00
N LEU A 29 0.22 2.62 -7.69
CA LEU A 29 -0.40 1.42 -7.15
C LEU A 29 -1.87 1.74 -6.81
N HIS A 30 -2.80 1.12 -7.54
CA HIS A 30 -4.23 1.24 -7.30
C HIS A 30 -4.74 0.05 -6.51
N ASN A 31 -5.35 0.31 -5.36
CA ASN A 31 -6.02 -0.68 -4.50
C ASN A 31 -7.46 -0.29 -4.18
N THR A 32 -8.13 0.41 -5.11
CA THR A 32 -9.49 0.90 -4.87
C THR A 32 -10.49 -0.24 -4.75
N GLU A 33 -11.29 -0.23 -3.68
CA GLU A 33 -12.22 -1.32 -3.32
C GLU A 33 -11.54 -2.71 -3.21
N GLY A 34 -10.21 -2.75 -3.17
CA GLY A 34 -9.40 -3.96 -3.06
C GLY A 34 -8.93 -4.21 -1.63
N THR A 35 -8.35 -5.39 -1.39
CA THR A 35 -7.72 -5.74 -0.12
C THR A 35 -6.33 -6.32 -0.38
N VAL A 36 -5.31 -5.68 0.17
CA VAL A 36 -3.93 -6.17 0.18
C VAL A 36 -3.58 -6.57 1.61
N GLN A 37 -3.27 -7.84 1.83
CA GLN A 37 -2.82 -8.35 3.11
C GLN A 37 -1.44 -8.99 2.97
N ALA A 38 -0.48 -8.54 3.76
CA ALA A 38 0.88 -9.09 3.74
C ALA A 38 1.40 -9.36 5.16
N GLY A 39 2.32 -10.31 5.30
CA GLY A 39 3.09 -10.48 6.53
C GLY A 39 3.95 -9.25 6.82
N GLN A 40 4.56 -8.67 5.79
CA GLN A 40 5.28 -7.40 5.86
C GLN A 40 5.03 -6.57 4.59
N LEU A 41 5.00 -5.25 4.71
CA LEU A 41 4.79 -4.31 3.60
C LEU A 41 6.05 -3.47 3.34
N ASP A 42 6.51 -3.48 2.10
CA ASP A 42 7.57 -2.59 1.61
C ASP A 42 7.15 -2.02 0.24
N LEU A 43 6.63 -0.80 0.24
CA LEU A 43 6.03 -0.16 -0.92
C LEU A 43 6.88 1.05 -1.32
N HIS A 44 7.44 1.03 -2.53
CA HIS A 44 8.10 2.18 -3.17
C HIS A 44 7.40 2.45 -4.49
N VAL A 45 6.47 3.40 -4.51
CA VAL A 45 5.63 3.71 -5.68
C VAL A 45 5.66 5.19 -5.99
N ALA A 46 5.27 5.64 -7.18
CA ALA A 46 5.14 7.09 -7.41
C ALA A 46 3.88 7.64 -6.73
N ASN A 47 2.78 6.89 -6.80
CA ASN A 47 1.53 7.22 -6.12
C ASN A 47 0.92 5.95 -5.53
N LEU A 48 0.24 6.08 -4.40
CA LEU A 48 -0.52 5.02 -3.76
C LEU A 48 -1.97 5.48 -3.62
N ASP A 49 -2.86 4.88 -4.41
CA ASP A 49 -4.31 5.06 -4.32
C ASP A 49 -4.93 3.86 -3.59
N ASN A 50 -5.27 4.07 -2.32
CA ASN A 50 -5.99 3.13 -1.47
C ASN A 50 -7.41 3.62 -1.17
N ALA A 51 -8.02 4.43 -2.04
CA ALA A 51 -9.35 4.96 -1.79
C ALA A 51 -10.41 3.85 -1.74
N LYS A 52 -11.22 3.81 -0.67
CA LYS A 52 -12.18 2.71 -0.38
C LYS A 52 -11.54 1.31 -0.30
N GLY A 53 -10.22 1.23 -0.30
CA GLY A 53 -9.46 -0.02 -0.24
C GLY A 53 -9.00 -0.35 1.16
N ALA A 54 -8.38 -1.51 1.31
CA ALA A 54 -7.74 -1.93 2.56
C ALA A 54 -6.33 -2.46 2.31
N ILE A 55 -5.36 -1.97 3.08
CA ILE A 55 -3.99 -2.48 3.16
C ILE A 55 -3.75 -2.93 4.60
N LEU A 56 -3.39 -4.20 4.78
CA LEU A 56 -3.20 -4.83 6.07
C LEU A 56 -1.81 -5.48 6.14
N GLN A 57 -1.02 -5.10 7.14
CA GLN A 57 0.14 -5.87 7.54
C GLN A 57 -0.19 -6.69 8.79
N THR A 58 0.02 -8.00 8.71
CA THR A 58 -0.29 -8.92 9.83
C THR A 58 0.93 -9.28 10.67
N GLY A 59 2.14 -9.23 10.10
CA GLY A 59 3.39 -9.48 10.83
C GLY A 59 3.93 -8.25 11.55
N THR A 60 4.92 -8.49 12.41
CA THR A 60 5.52 -7.49 13.30
C THR A 60 6.77 -6.81 12.75
N GLY A 61 7.24 -7.22 11.56
CA GLY A 61 8.35 -6.57 10.87
C GLY A 61 8.01 -5.13 10.50
N ASP A 62 9.01 -4.30 10.26
CA ASP A 62 8.80 -2.89 9.99
C ASP A 62 8.05 -2.68 8.68
N THR A 63 7.17 -1.67 8.67
CA THR A 63 6.46 -1.26 7.46
C THR A 63 7.16 -0.05 6.86
N ARG A 64 7.46 -0.10 5.56
CA ARG A 64 7.93 1.07 4.81
C ARG A 64 7.03 1.35 3.62
N ILE A 65 6.53 2.58 3.54
CA ILE A 65 5.79 3.11 2.40
C ILE A 65 6.48 4.40 1.96
N VAL A 66 7.00 4.43 0.74
CA VAL A 66 7.57 5.62 0.12
C VAL A 66 6.79 5.92 -1.14
N THR A 67 6.26 7.14 -1.22
CA THR A 67 5.44 7.56 -2.35
C THR A 67 5.50 9.07 -2.58
N GLY A 68 5.19 9.52 -3.78
CA GLY A 68 4.96 10.94 -4.04
C GLY A 68 3.62 11.40 -3.48
N SER A 69 2.57 10.61 -3.69
CA SER A 69 1.25 10.86 -3.12
C SER A 69 0.64 9.61 -2.50
N LEU A 70 -0.06 9.79 -1.39
CA LEU A 70 -0.84 8.75 -0.72
C LEU A 70 -2.29 9.23 -0.58
N ASP A 71 -3.22 8.57 -1.27
CA ASP A 71 -4.66 8.72 -1.07
C ASP A 71 -5.21 7.51 -0.32
N ASN A 72 -5.71 7.74 0.89
CA ASN A 72 -6.40 6.77 1.74
C ASN A 72 -7.84 7.24 2.04
N THR A 73 -8.50 7.93 1.10
CA THR A 73 -9.86 8.45 1.28
C THR A 73 -10.90 7.32 1.35
N ALA A 74 -11.67 7.28 2.43
CA ALA A 74 -12.58 6.20 2.79
C ALA A 74 -11.91 4.81 2.81
N GLY A 75 -10.58 4.78 2.88
CA GLY A 75 -9.75 3.58 2.83
C GLY A 75 -9.10 3.29 4.18
N ARG A 76 -8.47 2.13 4.29
CA ARG A 76 -7.83 1.68 5.53
C ARG A 76 -6.41 1.20 5.29
N ILE A 77 -5.46 1.73 6.04
CA ILE A 77 -4.10 1.17 6.16
C ILE A 77 -3.91 0.78 7.62
N ALA A 78 -3.78 -0.51 7.88
CA ALA A 78 -3.57 -1.05 9.21
C ALA A 78 -2.32 -1.91 9.23
N VAL A 79 -1.40 -1.60 10.12
CA VAL A 79 -0.14 -2.32 10.23
C VAL A 79 0.04 -2.86 11.63
N ASN A 80 0.65 -4.04 11.73
CA ASN A 80 1.05 -4.65 13.00
C ASN A 80 2.57 -4.54 13.23
N SER A 81 3.24 -3.66 12.49
CA SER A 81 4.69 -3.44 12.54
C SER A 81 5.16 -2.84 13.87
N ASN A 82 6.40 -3.16 14.26
CA ASN A 82 7.09 -2.45 15.34
C ASN A 82 7.28 -0.97 14.97
N ASP A 83 7.79 -0.70 13.77
CA ASP A 83 7.95 0.64 13.23
C ASP A 83 7.15 0.82 11.94
N LEU A 84 6.46 1.96 11.82
CA LEU A 84 5.77 2.39 10.61
C LEU A 84 6.43 3.65 10.07
N ASN A 85 7.02 3.57 8.87
CA ASN A 85 7.54 4.71 8.14
C ASN A 85 6.73 4.97 6.86
N ILE A 86 6.01 6.09 6.82
CA ILE A 86 5.33 6.59 5.63
C ILE A 86 6.03 7.87 5.18
N ASP A 87 6.76 7.78 4.08
CA ASP A 87 7.42 8.89 3.42
C ASP A 87 6.60 9.27 2.18
N ALA A 88 5.70 10.24 2.36
CA ALA A 88 4.81 10.72 1.30
C ALA A 88 4.97 12.23 1.12
N ALA A 89 5.20 12.70 -0.11
CA ALA A 89 5.27 14.15 -0.34
C ALA A 89 3.90 14.82 -0.16
N THR A 90 2.81 14.10 -0.45
CA THR A 90 1.44 14.50 -0.12
C THR A 90 0.66 13.32 0.47
N LEU A 91 -0.16 13.61 1.48
CA LEU A 91 -0.99 12.62 2.17
C LEU A 91 -2.43 13.13 2.26
N ALA A 92 -3.34 12.44 1.59
CA ALA A 92 -4.78 12.57 1.76
C ALA A 92 -5.30 11.36 2.53
N ASN A 93 -5.65 11.55 3.79
CA ASN A 93 -6.30 10.52 4.59
C ASN A 93 -7.60 11.11 5.17
N ARG A 94 -8.73 10.64 4.66
CA ARG A 94 -10.06 11.17 4.96
C ARG A 94 -11.04 10.02 5.11
N ASP A 95 -12.02 10.13 5.99
CA ASP A 95 -13.13 9.17 6.14
C ASP A 95 -12.70 7.69 6.35
N GLY A 96 -11.49 7.46 6.88
CA GLY A 96 -10.85 6.13 7.04
C GLY A 96 -10.55 5.75 8.49
#